data_AF-F3UXH8-F1
#
_entry.id   AF-F3UXH8-F1
#
_cell.length_a   1.000
_cell.length_b   1.000
_cell.length_c   1.000
_cell.angle_alpha   90.00
_cell.angle_beta   90.00
_cell.angle_gamma   90.00
#
_symmetry.space_group_name_H-M   'P 1'
#
loop_
_entity.id
_entity.type
_entity.pdbx_description
1 polymer ?
#
loop_
_entity_poly.entity_id
_entity_poly.type
_entity_poly.pdbx_seq_one_letter_code
_entity_poly.pdbx_strand_id
1 'polypeptide(L)'
;MKKVKKVKRKIPLTIKVLVCFAIGLYILLRYYVAPGLFDSKNQYIKVYNYQTSSIKARQSTIKEINLEFIYEKEAEVPEGLTWSEMTLTNADRYYKSRVILNAKLDDGTSVWIPLKKFSETGPAFSDKFYIDDELFLDMTQRFPGLNKAYMSGYRLVFLSGMLYTGDTLYQIPKASVVTRFDLKNPRTGKLQTYYEYGNPPGKTIFPIYLKVERRANQDGLQEFYDDYNTSSLGYWDKSSDIPRKMLSHDFTFLYAKWYYSDALTNLPVSVKLTGSKFKISVTRTQLLDYGYGKVKVRKATKLYSEENKDEYIKEVLDDLDTFVKSNDDALTKRYKNKK
;
A
#
# COMPACT_ATOMS: atom_id res chain seq x y z
N MET A 1 16.37 78.53 -19.38
CA MET A 1 16.01 77.11 -19.16
C MET A 1 15.92 76.38 -20.49
N LYS A 2 16.81 75.42 -20.80
CA LYS A 2 16.74 74.60 -22.03
C LYS A 2 15.69 73.49 -21.85
N LYS A 3 14.69 73.42 -22.74
CA LYS A 3 13.70 72.33 -22.80
C LYS A 3 14.40 71.03 -23.22
N VAL A 4 14.53 70.09 -22.29
CA VAL A 4 15.01 68.73 -22.58
C VAL A 4 13.90 67.98 -23.31
N LYS A 5 14.06 67.76 -24.63
CA LYS A 5 13.19 66.86 -25.40
C LYS A 5 13.41 65.43 -24.91
N LYS A 6 12.39 64.84 -24.27
CA LYS A 6 12.37 63.40 -23.94
C LYS A 6 12.37 62.58 -25.23
N VAL A 7 13.52 62.06 -25.64
CA VAL A 7 13.64 61.08 -26.72
C VAL A 7 13.06 59.76 -26.21
N LYS A 8 11.85 59.39 -26.67
CA LYS A 8 11.35 58.01 -26.48
C LYS A 8 12.21 57.07 -27.32
N ARG A 9 13.24 56.47 -26.71
CA ARG A 9 14.05 55.42 -27.34
C ARG A 9 13.12 54.27 -27.73
N LYS A 10 12.87 54.11 -29.03
CA LYS A 10 12.18 52.93 -29.57
C LYS A 10 13.18 51.77 -29.56
N ILE A 11 12.89 50.73 -28.78
CA ILE A 11 13.68 49.50 -28.81
C ILE A 11 13.55 48.90 -30.22
N PRO A 12 14.67 48.66 -30.95
CA PRO A 12 14.65 48.05 -32.28
C PRO A 12 13.90 46.72 -32.27
N LEU A 13 13.17 46.44 -33.34
CA LEU A 13 12.42 45.17 -33.49
C LEU A 13 13.33 43.95 -33.33
N THR A 14 14.57 44.03 -33.82
CA THR A 14 15.60 42.98 -33.69
C THR A 14 15.91 42.63 -32.23
N ILE A 15 16.03 43.63 -31.35
CA ILE A 15 16.26 43.39 -29.91
C ILE A 15 15.04 42.73 -29.27
N LYS A 16 13.82 43.14 -29.66
CA LYS A 16 12.59 42.50 -29.17
C LYS A 16 12.51 41.02 -29.57
N VAL A 17 12.84 40.71 -30.83
CA VAL A 17 12.87 39.33 -31.33
C VAL A 17 13.90 38.49 -30.59
N LEU A 18 15.10 39.03 -30.35
CA LEU A 18 16.15 38.32 -29.59
C LEU A 18 15.72 38.03 -28.16
N VAL A 19 15.07 38.99 -27.49
CA VAL A 19 14.53 38.81 -26.14
C VAL A 19 13.44 37.73 -26.14
N CYS A 20 12.51 37.75 -27.10
CA CYS A 20 11.50 36.71 -27.23
C CYS A 20 12.12 35.33 -27.47
N PHE A 21 13.14 35.23 -28.32
CA PHE A 21 13.87 33.99 -28.55
C PHE A 21 14.58 33.49 -27.28
N ALA A 22 15.26 34.37 -26.55
CA ALA A 22 15.91 34.03 -25.29
C ALA A 22 14.91 33.54 -24.22
N ILE A 23 13.76 34.20 -24.12
CA ILE A 23 12.67 33.77 -23.22
C ILE A 23 12.11 32.41 -23.66
N GLY A 24 11.88 32.21 -24.96
CA GLY A 24 11.41 30.94 -25.51
C GLY A 24 12.38 29.78 -25.25
N LEU A 25 13.67 30.01 -25.52
CA LEU A 25 14.75 29.03 -25.25
C LEU A 25 14.86 28.72 -23.76
N TYR A 26 14.75 29.75 -22.91
CA TYR A 26 14.72 29.57 -21.46
C TYR A 26 13.56 28.69 -21.01
N ILE A 27 12.33 28.95 -21.50
CA ILE A 27 11.15 28.13 -21.19
C ILE A 27 11.33 26.69 -21.70
N LEU A 28 11.82 26.52 -22.92
CA LEU A 28 12.09 25.21 -23.52
C LEU A 28 13.09 24.40 -22.67
N LEU A 29 14.22 25.00 -22.32
CA LEU A 29 15.26 24.33 -21.54
C LEU A 29 14.78 24.04 -20.12
N ARG A 30 14.13 25.02 -19.47
CA ARG A 30 13.69 24.93 -18.07
C ARG A 30 12.56 23.94 -17.85
N TYR A 31 11.68 23.74 -18.82
CA TYR A 31 10.48 22.93 -18.61
C TYR A 31 10.38 21.67 -19.46
N TYR A 32 11.08 21.59 -20.60
CA TYR A 32 10.90 20.48 -21.55
C TYR A 32 12.14 19.63 -21.79
N VAL A 33 13.33 20.25 -21.85
CA VAL A 33 14.55 19.57 -22.26
C VAL A 33 15.42 19.17 -21.07
N ALA A 34 15.75 20.12 -20.20
CA ALA A 34 16.70 19.89 -19.12
C ALA A 34 16.34 20.71 -17.87
N PRO A 35 15.18 20.45 -17.23
CA PRO A 35 14.75 21.17 -16.02
C PRO A 35 15.81 21.14 -14.90
N GLY A 36 16.58 20.05 -14.82
CA GLY A 36 17.69 19.93 -13.88
C GLY A 36 18.77 21.00 -14.02
N LEU A 37 18.97 21.65 -15.18
CA LEU A 37 19.93 22.75 -15.32
C LEU A 37 19.55 23.98 -14.49
N PHE A 38 18.27 24.14 -14.15
CA PHE A 38 17.73 25.30 -13.44
C PHE A 38 17.33 24.96 -11.99
N ASP A 39 17.63 23.74 -11.53
CA ASP A 39 17.41 23.27 -10.16
C ASP A 39 18.69 22.60 -9.66
N SER A 40 19.41 23.30 -8.79
CA SER A 40 20.67 22.80 -8.21
C SER A 40 20.46 21.68 -7.19
N LYS A 41 19.24 21.49 -6.68
CA LYS A 41 18.94 20.53 -5.63
C LYS A 41 18.45 19.20 -6.18
N ASN A 42 17.79 19.21 -7.34
CA ASN A 42 17.11 18.02 -7.87
C ASN A 42 17.56 17.65 -9.29
N GLN A 43 17.49 16.36 -9.57
CA GLN A 43 17.51 15.79 -10.90
C GLN A 43 16.08 15.40 -11.30
N TYR A 44 15.85 15.40 -12.61
CA TYR A 44 14.52 15.23 -13.20
C TYR A 44 14.57 14.06 -14.17
N ILE A 45 13.85 13.00 -13.82
CA ILE A 45 13.76 11.77 -14.60
C ILE A 45 12.48 11.84 -15.43
N LYS A 46 12.58 11.52 -16.71
CA LYS A 46 11.44 11.57 -17.63
C LYS A 46 10.36 10.58 -17.21
N VAL A 47 9.13 11.08 -17.11
CA VAL A 47 7.92 10.28 -16.92
C VAL A 47 7.24 10.08 -18.27
N TYR A 48 6.72 8.88 -18.49
CA TYR A 48 6.01 8.49 -19.70
C TYR A 48 4.55 8.20 -19.38
N ASN A 49 3.67 8.28 -20.39
CA ASN A 49 2.27 7.87 -20.29
C ASN A 49 1.51 8.44 -19.06
N TYR A 50 1.86 9.65 -18.65
CA TYR A 50 1.23 10.33 -17.51
C TYR A 50 -0.24 10.63 -17.81
N GLN A 51 -1.13 10.12 -16.97
CA GLN A 51 -2.57 10.27 -17.10
C GLN A 51 -3.21 10.38 -15.73
N THR A 52 -4.22 11.25 -15.62
CA THR A 52 -5.02 11.41 -14.41
C THR A 52 -6.47 11.12 -14.72
N SER A 53 -7.15 10.44 -13.82
CA SER A 53 -8.58 10.14 -13.96
C SER A 53 -9.27 10.13 -12.61
N SER A 54 -10.56 10.43 -12.60
CA SER A 54 -11.39 10.32 -11.39
C SER A 54 -11.49 8.87 -10.95
N ILE A 55 -11.38 8.63 -9.64
CA ILE A 55 -11.52 7.29 -9.08
C ILE A 55 -12.94 6.80 -9.28
N LYS A 56 -13.07 5.58 -9.83
CA LYS A 56 -14.31 4.82 -9.82
C LYS A 56 -14.20 3.76 -8.73
N ALA A 57 -15.02 3.88 -7.69
CA ALA A 57 -15.03 2.92 -6.58
C ALA A 57 -15.32 1.51 -7.11
N ARG A 58 -14.50 0.55 -6.69
CA ARG A 58 -14.59 -0.86 -7.09
C ARG A 58 -15.15 -1.70 -5.97
N GLN A 59 -15.74 -2.82 -6.35
CA GLN A 59 -16.17 -3.86 -5.44
C GLN A 59 -15.97 -5.22 -6.10
N SER A 60 -15.79 -6.26 -5.30
CA SER A 60 -15.65 -7.63 -5.77
C SER A 60 -16.04 -8.62 -4.68
N THR A 61 -16.57 -9.76 -5.10
CA THR A 61 -17.05 -10.82 -4.21
C THR A 61 -15.91 -11.72 -3.78
N ILE A 62 -15.87 -12.05 -2.49
CA ILE A 62 -14.91 -12.99 -1.91
C ILE A 62 -15.30 -14.42 -2.27
N LYS A 63 -14.37 -15.18 -2.85
CA LYS A 63 -14.52 -16.60 -3.18
C LYS A 63 -13.83 -17.52 -2.18
N GLU A 64 -12.67 -17.11 -1.70
CA GLU A 64 -11.89 -17.88 -0.73
C GLU A 64 -11.34 -16.92 0.33
N ILE A 65 -11.36 -17.37 1.59
CA ILE A 65 -10.86 -16.60 2.73
C ILE A 65 -9.77 -17.41 3.43
N ASN A 66 -8.67 -16.74 3.73
CA ASN A 66 -7.60 -17.24 4.57
C ASN A 66 -7.20 -16.17 5.59
N LEU A 67 -7.28 -16.51 6.88
CA LEU A 67 -6.64 -15.71 7.93
C LEU A 67 -5.29 -16.33 8.29
N GLU A 68 -4.22 -15.57 8.08
CA GLU A 68 -2.87 -15.97 8.42
C GLU A 68 -2.45 -15.32 9.75
N PHE A 69 -2.26 -16.13 10.79
CA PHE A 69 -1.75 -15.75 12.10
C PHE A 69 -0.26 -16.02 12.17
N ILE A 70 0.52 -15.00 12.51
CA ILE A 70 1.98 -15.03 12.48
C ILE A 70 2.50 -15.04 13.90
N TYR A 71 3.18 -16.14 14.24
CA TYR A 71 3.79 -16.42 15.53
C TYR A 71 5.29 -16.14 15.48
N GLU A 72 5.80 -15.46 16.49
CA GLU A 72 7.22 -15.29 16.73
C GLU A 72 7.89 -16.64 17.04
N LYS A 73 9.22 -16.70 16.88
CA LYS A 73 9.98 -17.96 17.01
C LYS A 73 9.81 -18.66 18.35
N GLU A 74 9.72 -17.88 19.43
CA GLU A 74 9.60 -18.39 20.79
C GLU A 74 8.15 -18.35 21.31
N ALA A 75 7.20 -18.02 20.43
CA ALA A 75 5.79 -18.00 20.78
C ALA A 75 5.28 -19.44 20.95
N GLU A 76 4.50 -19.66 22.01
CA GLU A 76 3.66 -20.82 22.17
C GLU A 76 2.61 -20.85 21.04
N VAL A 77 2.48 -22.01 20.41
CA VAL A 77 1.56 -22.26 19.29
C VAL A 77 0.54 -23.32 19.72
N PRO A 78 -0.68 -23.33 19.14
CA PRO A 78 -1.67 -24.36 19.46
C PRO A 78 -1.15 -25.78 19.23
N GLU A 79 -1.60 -26.70 20.07
CA GLU A 79 -1.25 -28.13 19.96
C GLU A 79 -1.97 -28.81 18.79
N GLY A 80 -1.52 -30.01 18.41
CA GLY A 80 -2.19 -30.83 17.38
C GLY A 80 -2.03 -30.34 15.93
N LEU A 81 -1.17 -29.35 15.68
CA LEU A 81 -0.93 -28.81 14.35
C LEU A 81 0.08 -29.65 13.55
N THR A 82 -0.25 -29.96 12.29
CA THR A 82 0.69 -30.55 11.33
C THR A 82 1.44 -29.47 10.59
N TRP A 83 2.75 -29.38 10.81
CA TRP A 83 3.61 -28.32 10.29
C TRP A 83 4.34 -28.71 9.01
N SER A 84 4.45 -27.77 8.09
CA SER A 84 5.36 -27.82 6.93
C SER A 84 6.36 -26.67 7.00
N GLU A 85 7.66 -26.98 6.96
CA GLU A 85 8.71 -25.97 6.91
C GLU A 85 8.97 -25.46 5.49
N MET A 86 9.28 -24.17 5.37
CA MET A 86 9.67 -23.56 4.09
C MET A 86 10.53 -22.31 4.31
N THR A 87 11.22 -21.89 3.25
CA THR A 87 11.95 -20.62 3.23
C THR A 87 11.22 -19.63 2.32
N LEU A 88 10.91 -18.45 2.84
CA LEU A 88 10.22 -17.39 2.12
C LEU A 88 11.23 -16.31 1.72
N THR A 89 11.21 -15.90 0.45
CA THR A 89 12.12 -14.88 -0.11
C THR A 89 11.57 -13.45 -0.08
N ASN A 90 10.27 -13.28 0.17
CA ASN A 90 9.61 -11.96 0.15
C ASN A 90 8.80 -11.75 1.44
N ALA A 91 9.47 -11.88 2.58
CA ALA A 91 8.85 -11.91 3.91
C ALA A 91 8.31 -10.54 4.40
N ASP A 92 8.39 -9.49 3.58
CA ASP A 92 8.07 -8.12 3.97
C ASP A 92 6.62 -7.93 4.44
N ARG A 93 5.69 -8.76 3.94
CA ARG A 93 4.30 -8.79 4.40
C ARG A 93 4.18 -9.13 5.88
N TYR A 94 5.02 -10.04 6.40
CA TYR A 94 4.98 -10.48 7.80
C TYR A 94 5.34 -9.37 8.79
N TYR A 95 6.10 -8.36 8.33
CA TYR A 95 6.43 -7.21 9.17
C TYR A 95 5.32 -6.14 9.18
N LYS A 96 4.28 -6.25 8.34
CA LYS A 96 3.18 -5.27 8.29
C LYS A 96 2.14 -5.52 9.37
N SER A 97 1.85 -6.77 9.70
CA SER A 97 0.88 -7.17 10.71
C SER A 97 1.15 -8.59 11.20
N ARG A 98 0.77 -8.91 12.43
CA ARG A 98 0.78 -10.28 12.97
C ARG A 98 -0.39 -11.13 12.46
N VAL A 99 -1.43 -10.50 11.92
CA VAL A 99 -2.54 -11.18 11.27
C VAL A 99 -2.81 -10.57 9.91
N ILE A 100 -2.94 -11.40 8.88
CA ILE A 100 -3.17 -10.99 7.50
C ILE A 100 -4.43 -11.69 6.99
N LEU A 101 -5.36 -10.94 6.41
CA LEU A 101 -6.44 -11.49 5.62
C LEU A 101 -5.94 -11.68 4.19
N ASN A 102 -5.84 -12.93 3.74
CA ASN A 102 -5.66 -13.28 2.35
C ASN A 102 -7.03 -13.69 1.79
N ALA A 103 -7.46 -13.06 0.70
CA ALA A 103 -8.73 -13.39 0.05
C ALA A 103 -8.54 -13.55 -1.44
N LYS A 104 -9.24 -14.53 -2.03
CA LYS A 104 -9.35 -14.66 -3.48
C LYS A 104 -10.71 -14.14 -3.91
N LEU A 105 -10.69 -13.33 -4.96
CA LEU A 105 -11.84 -12.61 -5.47
C LEU A 105 -12.49 -13.36 -6.64
N ASP A 106 -13.69 -12.93 -7.01
CA ASP A 106 -14.48 -13.50 -8.11
C ASP A 106 -13.83 -13.33 -9.49
N ASP A 107 -13.05 -12.26 -9.67
CA ASP A 107 -12.24 -12.01 -10.86
C ASP A 107 -10.91 -12.80 -10.87
N GLY A 108 -10.65 -13.63 -9.85
CA GLY A 108 -9.43 -14.42 -9.71
C GLY A 108 -8.27 -13.69 -9.04
N THR A 109 -8.41 -12.40 -8.72
CA THR A 109 -7.38 -11.61 -8.03
C THR A 109 -7.22 -12.08 -6.59
N SER A 110 -5.98 -12.11 -6.11
CA SER A 110 -5.68 -12.32 -4.69
C SER A 110 -5.39 -10.98 -4.02
N VAL A 111 -6.06 -10.73 -2.90
CA VAL A 111 -5.81 -9.58 -2.04
C VAL A 111 -5.22 -10.04 -0.72
N TRP A 112 -4.37 -9.19 -0.15
CA TRP A 112 -3.81 -9.38 1.19
C TRP A 112 -4.06 -8.09 1.97
N ILE A 113 -4.58 -8.18 3.20
CA ILE A 113 -4.92 -7.03 4.05
C ILE A 113 -4.28 -7.23 5.44
N PRO A 114 -3.26 -6.46 5.81
CA PRO A 114 -2.68 -6.49 7.16
C PRO A 114 -3.68 -5.97 8.22
N LEU A 115 -4.04 -6.81 9.18
CA LEU A 115 -5.05 -6.54 10.21
C LEU A 115 -4.43 -5.94 11.48
N LYS A 116 -3.76 -4.80 11.36
CA LYS A 116 -3.14 -4.09 12.49
C LYS A 116 -3.89 -2.82 12.88
N LYS A 117 -4.21 -2.01 11.88
CA LYS A 117 -4.92 -0.74 12.02
C LYS A 117 -5.62 -0.43 10.71
N PHE A 118 -6.71 0.34 10.78
CA PHE A 118 -7.25 0.95 9.57
C PHE A 118 -6.23 1.93 8.99
N SER A 119 -6.35 2.20 7.70
CA SER A 119 -5.53 3.20 7.01
C SER A 119 -6.39 3.95 6.03
N GLU A 120 -5.99 5.18 5.72
CA GLU A 120 -6.56 5.92 4.60
C GLU A 120 -5.99 5.44 3.25
N THR A 121 -5.02 4.51 3.27
CA THR A 121 -4.31 4.03 2.07
C THR A 121 -3.95 2.56 2.09
N GLY A 122 -3.88 2.00 0.89
CA GLY A 122 -3.27 0.72 0.64
C GLY A 122 -4.11 -0.42 1.15
N PRO A 123 -3.54 -1.63 1.18
CA PRO A 123 -4.28 -2.80 1.60
C PRO A 123 -4.60 -2.63 3.09
N ALA A 124 -5.80 -2.16 3.37
CA ALA A 124 -6.29 -1.88 4.70
C ALA A 124 -7.82 -1.86 4.66
N PHE A 125 -8.42 -2.15 5.81
CA PHE A 125 -9.80 -1.76 6.02
C PHE A 125 -9.89 -0.25 6.28
N SER A 126 -10.99 0.33 5.84
CA SER A 126 -11.38 1.70 6.17
C SER A 126 -11.69 1.86 7.66
N ASP A 127 -11.64 3.10 8.13
CA ASP A 127 -12.16 3.47 9.45
C ASP A 127 -13.64 3.08 9.61
N LYS A 128 -14.45 3.24 8.56
CA LYS A 128 -15.87 2.83 8.54
C LYS A 128 -16.05 1.36 8.91
N PHE A 129 -15.26 0.46 8.33
CA PHE A 129 -15.34 -0.97 8.68
C PHE A 129 -15.08 -1.22 10.17
N TYR A 130 -14.25 -0.38 10.81
CA TYR A 130 -13.93 -0.51 12.22
C TYR A 130 -15.02 0.06 13.14
N ILE A 131 -15.61 1.22 12.79
CA ILE A 131 -16.53 1.98 13.66
C ILE A 131 -18.02 1.72 13.41
N ASP A 132 -18.37 0.99 12.35
CA ASP A 132 -19.77 0.73 11.99
C ASP A 132 -20.38 -0.32 12.95
N ASP A 133 -21.18 0.15 13.91
CA ASP A 133 -21.79 -0.70 14.94
C ASP A 133 -22.97 -1.53 14.41
N GLU A 134 -23.65 -1.09 13.35
CA GLU A 134 -24.69 -1.87 12.69
C GLU A 134 -24.05 -3.07 11.97
N LEU A 135 -23.02 -2.80 11.15
CA LEU A 135 -22.25 -3.85 10.50
C LEU A 135 -21.69 -4.84 11.52
N PHE A 136 -21.11 -4.33 12.61
CA PHE A 136 -20.61 -5.14 13.70
C PHE A 136 -21.69 -6.05 14.30
N LEU A 137 -22.86 -5.49 14.60
CA LEU A 137 -23.97 -6.25 15.18
C LEU A 137 -24.39 -7.38 14.23
N ASP A 138 -24.58 -7.07 12.95
CA ASP A 138 -24.95 -8.04 11.91
C ASP A 138 -23.90 -9.15 11.76
N MET A 139 -22.61 -8.80 11.81
CA MET A 139 -21.53 -9.81 11.78
C MET A 139 -21.57 -10.70 13.03
N THR A 140 -21.82 -10.16 14.21
CA THR A 140 -21.92 -10.98 15.42
C THR A 140 -23.13 -11.91 15.43
N GLN A 141 -24.24 -11.53 14.78
CA GLN A 141 -25.41 -12.39 14.65
C GLN A 141 -25.12 -13.64 13.80
N ARG A 142 -24.15 -13.56 12.89
CA ARG A 142 -23.69 -14.72 12.11
C ARG A 142 -22.96 -15.76 12.97
N PHE A 143 -22.50 -15.42 14.17
CA PHE A 143 -21.73 -16.30 15.07
C PHE A 143 -22.39 -16.35 16.46
N PRO A 144 -23.54 -17.06 16.60
CA PRO A 144 -24.17 -17.27 17.90
C PRO A 144 -23.22 -18.02 18.84
N GLY A 145 -23.14 -17.61 20.11
CA GLY A 145 -22.27 -18.24 21.12
C GLY A 145 -20.88 -17.61 21.28
N LEU A 146 -20.54 -16.63 20.45
CA LEU A 146 -19.27 -15.90 20.51
C LEU A 146 -19.15 -15.02 21.77
N ASN A 147 -18.02 -15.08 22.48
CA ASN A 147 -17.79 -14.25 23.67
C ASN A 147 -17.38 -12.82 23.27
N LYS A 148 -18.28 -11.86 23.51
CA LYS A 148 -18.14 -10.45 23.09
C LYS A 148 -17.30 -9.58 24.03
N ALA A 149 -16.76 -10.13 25.13
CA ALA A 149 -15.96 -9.34 26.07
C ALA A 149 -14.60 -8.90 25.50
N TYR A 150 -14.07 -9.61 24.50
CA TYR A 150 -12.66 -9.57 24.09
C TYR A 150 -12.36 -8.65 22.89
N MET A 151 -13.29 -7.77 22.54
CA MET A 151 -13.30 -7.12 21.23
C MET A 151 -12.40 -5.87 21.12
N SER A 152 -11.88 -5.35 22.23
CA SER A 152 -11.33 -3.98 22.29
C SER A 152 -9.94 -3.82 21.66
N GLY A 153 -9.08 -4.85 21.66
CA GLY A 153 -7.71 -4.76 21.14
C GLY A 153 -7.52 -5.19 19.67
N TYR A 154 -8.36 -6.11 19.18
CA TYR A 154 -8.18 -6.80 17.90
C TYR A 154 -9.44 -6.82 17.02
N ARG A 155 -10.31 -5.81 17.17
CA ARG A 155 -11.59 -5.71 16.44
C ARG A 155 -11.47 -5.96 14.93
N LEU A 156 -10.41 -5.50 14.28
CA LEU A 156 -10.20 -5.77 12.85
C LEU A 156 -9.99 -7.26 12.54
N VAL A 157 -9.19 -7.95 13.36
CA VAL A 157 -8.97 -9.40 13.22
C VAL A 157 -10.28 -10.13 13.46
N PHE A 158 -10.98 -9.74 14.52
CA PHE A 158 -12.25 -10.32 14.92
C PHE A 158 -13.32 -10.17 13.82
N LEU A 159 -13.55 -8.95 13.32
CA LEU A 159 -14.49 -8.68 12.23
C LEU A 159 -14.08 -9.45 10.95
N SER A 160 -12.79 -9.47 10.62
CA SER A 160 -12.31 -10.21 9.44
C SER A 160 -12.52 -11.72 9.57
N GLY A 161 -12.49 -12.27 10.78
CA GLY A 161 -12.79 -13.68 11.05
C GLY A 161 -14.26 -14.05 10.92
N MET A 162 -15.15 -13.05 10.94
CA MET A 162 -16.58 -13.26 10.75
C MET A 162 -17.04 -13.10 9.30
N LEU A 163 -16.09 -12.96 8.36
CA LEU A 163 -16.40 -12.89 6.93
C LEU A 163 -16.84 -14.24 6.38
N TYR A 164 -17.78 -14.19 5.45
CA TYR A 164 -18.30 -15.34 4.73
C TYR A 164 -17.81 -15.36 3.29
N THR A 165 -17.67 -16.56 2.73
CA THR A 165 -17.58 -16.68 1.27
C THR A 165 -18.85 -16.12 0.64
N GLY A 166 -18.70 -15.30 -0.40
CA GLY A 166 -19.78 -14.54 -1.00
C GLY A 166 -19.96 -13.13 -0.44
N ASP A 167 -19.30 -12.74 0.65
CA ASP A 167 -19.29 -11.33 1.07
C ASP A 167 -18.55 -10.47 0.04
N THR A 168 -18.89 -9.19 -0.05
CA THR A 168 -18.35 -8.28 -1.07
C THR A 168 -17.42 -7.26 -0.42
N LEU A 169 -16.17 -7.18 -0.87
CA LEU A 169 -15.28 -6.07 -0.55
C LEU A 169 -15.62 -4.89 -1.44
N TYR A 170 -15.71 -3.68 -0.89
CA TYR A 170 -15.91 -2.46 -1.66
C TYR A 170 -15.02 -1.32 -1.17
N GLN A 171 -14.53 -0.51 -2.11
CA GLN A 171 -13.67 0.64 -1.81
C GLN A 171 -14.47 1.78 -1.17
N ILE A 172 -13.85 2.44 -0.20
CA ILE A 172 -14.30 3.74 0.34
C ILE A 172 -13.18 4.75 0.07
N PRO A 173 -13.13 5.33 -1.14
CA PRO A 173 -12.05 6.21 -1.53
C PRO A 173 -12.16 7.56 -0.80
N LYS A 174 -11.12 7.94 -0.03
CA LYS A 174 -10.93 9.33 0.40
C LYS A 174 -10.25 10.18 -0.69
N ALA A 175 -9.40 9.56 -1.50
CA ALA A 175 -8.86 10.17 -2.72
C ALA A 175 -9.95 10.36 -3.78
N SER A 176 -9.76 11.35 -4.66
CA SER A 176 -10.68 11.65 -5.76
C SER A 176 -10.11 11.31 -7.13
N VAL A 177 -8.78 11.19 -7.26
CA VAL A 177 -8.12 10.85 -8.52
C VAL A 177 -7.09 9.74 -8.36
N VAL A 178 -6.90 9.00 -9.45
CA VAL A 178 -5.77 8.11 -9.67
C VAL A 178 -4.91 8.67 -10.79
N THR A 179 -3.62 8.75 -10.53
CA THR A 179 -2.58 9.14 -11.47
C THR A 179 -1.84 7.89 -11.90
N ARG A 180 -1.86 7.58 -13.19
CA ARG A 180 -1.10 6.52 -13.82
C ARG A 180 0.10 7.13 -14.53
N PHE A 181 1.27 6.56 -14.35
CA PHE A 181 2.48 7.03 -15.02
C PHE A 181 3.52 5.93 -15.15
N ASP A 182 4.40 6.06 -16.14
CA ASP A 182 5.43 5.08 -16.41
C ASP A 182 6.83 5.67 -16.19
N LEU A 183 7.72 4.88 -15.58
CA LEU A 183 9.15 5.18 -15.48
C LEU A 183 9.96 4.13 -16.24
N LYS A 184 11.03 4.54 -16.90
CA LYS A 184 11.92 3.62 -17.62
C LYS A 184 13.04 3.16 -16.70
N ASN A 185 13.14 1.85 -16.44
CA ASN A 185 14.27 1.30 -15.71
C ASN A 185 15.55 1.53 -16.54
N PRO A 186 16.58 2.22 -15.99
CA PRO A 186 17.75 2.63 -16.75
C PRO A 186 18.65 1.44 -17.12
N ARG A 187 18.64 0.37 -16.34
CA ARG A 187 19.43 -0.86 -16.59
C ARG A 187 18.77 -1.76 -17.62
N THR A 188 17.46 -1.98 -17.49
CA THR A 188 16.75 -2.96 -18.35
C THR A 188 16.05 -2.33 -19.54
N GLY A 189 15.86 -1.00 -19.55
CA GLY A 189 15.12 -0.26 -20.56
C GLY A 189 13.61 -0.50 -20.54
N LYS A 190 13.09 -1.35 -19.65
CA LYS A 190 11.66 -1.65 -19.55
C LYS A 190 10.90 -0.47 -18.94
N LEU A 191 9.71 -0.20 -19.48
CA LEU A 191 8.78 0.76 -18.90
C LEU A 191 8.01 0.10 -17.77
N GLN A 192 7.89 0.85 -16.69
CA GLN A 192 7.23 0.43 -15.48
C GLN A 192 6.08 1.35 -15.13
N THR A 193 4.85 0.85 -15.15
CA THR A 193 3.66 1.56 -14.71
C THR A 193 3.55 1.62 -13.18
N TYR A 194 3.19 2.79 -12.67
CA TYR A 194 2.87 3.08 -11.28
C TYR A 194 1.51 3.78 -11.19
N TYR A 195 0.85 3.61 -10.06
CA TYR A 195 -0.40 4.27 -9.70
C TYR A 195 -0.23 5.04 -8.39
N GLU A 196 -0.62 6.32 -8.41
CA GLU A 196 -0.68 7.20 -7.23
C GLU A 196 -2.12 7.68 -7.03
N TYR A 197 -2.64 7.55 -5.82
CA TYR A 197 -3.99 8.02 -5.46
C TYR A 197 -3.88 9.30 -4.63
N GLY A 198 -4.80 10.25 -4.86
CA GLY A 198 -4.80 11.51 -4.12
C GLY A 198 -5.89 12.49 -4.59
N ASN A 199 -5.61 13.78 -4.38
CA ASN A 199 -6.42 14.88 -4.92
C ASN A 199 -6.01 15.21 -6.35
N PRO A 200 -6.82 15.95 -7.14
CA PRO A 200 -6.43 16.32 -8.50
C PRO A 200 -5.13 17.13 -8.50
N PRO A 201 -4.20 16.87 -9.44
CA PRO A 201 -2.98 17.66 -9.52
C PRO A 201 -3.32 19.06 -10.02
N GLY A 202 -2.47 20.02 -9.65
CA GLY A 202 -2.50 21.35 -10.25
C GLY A 202 -2.42 21.26 -11.78
N LYS A 203 -3.24 22.05 -12.47
CA LYS A 203 -3.19 22.12 -13.95
C LYS A 203 -1.82 22.61 -14.38
N THR A 204 -1.16 21.86 -15.27
CA THR A 204 0.10 22.27 -15.88
C THR A 204 0.10 21.93 -17.36
N ILE A 205 0.70 22.81 -18.16
CA ILE A 205 0.97 22.58 -19.59
C ILE A 205 2.37 21.99 -19.81
N PHE A 206 3.20 21.92 -18.76
CA PHE A 206 4.55 21.41 -18.82
C PHE A 206 4.57 19.90 -18.60
N PRO A 207 5.54 19.18 -19.20
CA PRO A 207 5.73 17.76 -18.94
C PRO A 207 5.94 17.49 -17.45
N ILE A 208 5.43 16.35 -17.00
CA ILE A 208 5.68 15.84 -15.65
C ILE A 208 7.00 15.07 -15.64
N TYR A 209 7.76 15.24 -14.56
CA TYR A 209 8.99 14.52 -14.30
C TYR A 209 8.95 13.90 -12.91
N LEU A 210 9.73 12.84 -12.74
CA LEU A 210 10.09 12.35 -11.43
C LEU A 210 11.25 13.19 -10.92
N LYS A 211 10.97 13.96 -9.87
CA LYS A 211 11.93 14.79 -9.15
C LYS A 211 12.59 13.96 -8.04
N VAL A 212 13.91 13.93 -8.07
CA VAL A 212 14.75 13.23 -7.07
C VAL A 212 15.86 14.18 -6.65
N GLU A 213 16.25 14.17 -5.38
CA GLU A 213 17.41 14.96 -4.93
C GLU A 213 18.69 14.53 -5.68
N ARG A 214 19.55 15.48 -6.07
CA ARG A 214 20.78 15.19 -6.83
C ARG A 214 21.78 14.30 -6.07
N ARG A 215 21.71 14.27 -4.74
CA ARG A 215 22.55 13.40 -3.90
C ARG A 215 22.17 11.92 -3.98
N ALA A 216 21.08 11.56 -4.67
CA ALA A 216 20.71 10.18 -4.89
C ALA A 216 21.82 9.44 -5.65
N ASN A 217 22.32 8.34 -5.08
CA ASN A 217 23.17 7.42 -5.81
C ASN A 217 22.35 6.64 -6.83
N GLN A 218 22.98 6.23 -7.93
CA GLN A 218 22.30 5.44 -8.95
C GLN A 218 21.89 4.06 -8.42
N ASP A 219 22.70 3.46 -7.54
CA ASP A 219 22.41 2.14 -6.95
C ASP A 219 21.13 2.14 -6.09
N GLY A 220 20.93 3.16 -5.25
CA GLY A 220 19.72 3.28 -4.43
C GLY A 220 18.47 3.63 -5.26
N LEU A 221 18.64 4.27 -6.42
CA LEU A 221 17.54 4.42 -7.38
C LEU A 221 17.26 3.12 -8.12
N GLN A 222 18.27 2.29 -8.35
CA GLN A 222 18.11 1.02 -9.03
C GLN A 222 17.30 0.03 -8.19
N GLU A 223 17.46 0.02 -6.87
CA GLU A 223 16.62 -0.78 -5.96
C GLU A 223 15.13 -0.47 -6.16
N PHE A 224 14.76 0.82 -6.23
CA PHE A 224 13.39 1.25 -6.53
C PHE A 224 12.88 0.74 -7.89
N TYR A 225 13.73 0.74 -8.92
CA TYR A 225 13.35 0.25 -10.24
C TYR A 225 13.23 -1.27 -10.31
N ASP A 226 14.02 -1.99 -9.52
CA ASP A 226 14.05 -3.45 -9.51
C ASP A 226 12.94 -4.03 -8.61
N ASP A 227 12.41 -3.26 -7.64
CA ASP A 227 11.39 -3.72 -6.68
C ASP A 227 10.05 -4.12 -7.32
N TYR A 228 9.65 -3.51 -8.43
CA TYR A 228 8.32 -3.72 -9.04
C TYR A 228 7.96 -5.20 -9.29
N ASN A 229 8.95 -6.06 -9.56
CA ASN A 229 8.71 -7.49 -9.82
C ASN A 229 9.05 -8.41 -8.64
N THR A 230 9.65 -7.87 -7.58
CA THR A 230 10.11 -8.65 -6.42
C THR A 230 9.31 -8.35 -5.17
N SER A 231 8.69 -7.17 -5.09
CA SER A 231 7.92 -6.73 -3.94
C SER A 231 6.72 -7.63 -3.71
N SER A 232 6.67 -8.26 -2.52
CA SER A 232 5.43 -8.89 -2.08
C SER A 232 4.38 -7.85 -1.71
N LEU A 233 4.74 -6.59 -1.45
CA LEU A 233 3.78 -5.59 -1.00
C LEU A 233 2.87 -5.09 -2.15
N GLY A 234 3.34 -5.15 -3.39
CA GLY A 234 2.61 -4.63 -4.56
C GLY A 234 2.62 -3.09 -4.63
N TYR A 235 3.45 -2.44 -3.82
CA TYR A 235 3.66 -1.00 -3.83
C TYR A 235 5.05 -0.63 -3.30
N TRP A 236 5.55 0.51 -3.76
CA TRP A 236 6.70 1.19 -3.18
C TRP A 236 6.25 2.19 -2.10
N ASP A 237 6.82 2.11 -0.90
CA ASP A 237 6.54 3.05 0.18
C ASP A 237 7.54 4.23 0.16
N LYS A 238 7.07 5.38 -0.32
CA LYS A 238 7.87 6.60 -0.41
C LYS A 238 7.91 7.41 0.89
N SER A 239 7.29 6.96 2.00
CA SER A 239 7.35 7.70 3.27
C SER A 239 8.76 7.72 3.87
N SER A 240 9.49 6.63 3.65
CA SER A 240 10.83 6.40 4.20
C SER A 240 11.93 6.63 3.16
N ASP A 241 11.56 7.09 1.96
CA ASP A 241 12.49 7.30 0.86
C ASP A 241 13.49 8.42 1.18
N ILE A 242 14.76 8.04 1.28
CA ILE A 242 15.88 8.96 1.34
C ILE A 242 16.87 8.57 0.23
N PRO A 243 17.04 9.42 -0.80
CA PRO A 243 16.37 10.70 -1.03
C PRO A 243 14.93 10.56 -1.51
N ARG A 244 14.14 11.62 -1.28
CA ARG A 244 12.72 11.65 -1.64
C ARG A 244 12.52 11.60 -3.15
N LYS A 245 11.53 10.81 -3.56
CA LYS A 245 11.06 10.64 -4.94
C LYS A 245 9.65 11.23 -5.02
N MET A 246 9.42 12.17 -5.93
CA MET A 246 8.11 12.81 -6.11
C MET A 246 7.88 13.23 -7.55
N LEU A 247 6.64 13.19 -8.01
CA LEU A 247 6.28 13.78 -9.30
C LEU A 247 6.32 15.31 -9.22
N SER A 248 6.61 15.98 -10.34
CA SER A 248 6.85 17.42 -10.40
C SER A 248 5.61 18.31 -10.46
N HIS A 249 4.39 17.76 -10.37
CA HIS A 249 3.18 18.57 -10.26
C HIS A 249 2.88 18.97 -8.81
N ASP A 250 2.07 20.01 -8.64
CA ASP A 250 1.60 20.43 -7.33
C ASP A 250 0.42 19.55 -6.87
N PHE A 251 0.52 18.96 -5.68
CA PHE A 251 -0.58 18.24 -5.02
C PHE A 251 -0.85 18.81 -3.63
N THR A 252 -2.11 18.78 -3.21
CA THR A 252 -2.56 19.20 -1.88
C THR A 252 -2.59 18.07 -0.85
N PHE A 253 -2.70 16.81 -1.29
CA PHE A 253 -2.76 15.63 -0.41
C PHE A 253 -2.08 14.44 -1.07
N LEU A 254 -1.08 13.88 -0.40
CA LEU A 254 -0.18 12.86 -0.96
C LEU A 254 -0.15 11.63 -0.06
N TYR A 255 -0.71 10.54 -0.55
CA TYR A 255 -0.42 9.23 0.00
C TYR A 255 1.03 8.85 -0.28
N ALA A 256 1.67 8.18 0.68
CA ALA A 256 3.08 7.85 0.60
C ALA A 256 3.36 6.53 -0.15
N LYS A 257 2.48 6.08 -1.04
CA LYS A 257 2.61 4.80 -1.76
C LYS A 257 2.43 4.97 -3.26
N TRP A 258 3.29 4.31 -4.03
CA TRP A 258 3.09 4.10 -5.47
C TRP A 258 2.86 2.63 -5.75
N TYR A 259 1.69 2.31 -6.30
CA TYR A 259 1.26 0.94 -6.52
C TYR A 259 1.67 0.44 -7.89
N TYR A 260 1.93 -0.86 -7.97
CA TYR A 260 2.42 -1.55 -9.16
C TYR A 260 1.28 -2.02 -10.09
N SER A 261 0.07 -2.05 -9.56
CA SER A 261 -1.14 -2.28 -10.33
C SER A 261 -2.23 -1.36 -9.80
N ASP A 262 -3.33 -1.23 -10.53
CA ASP A 262 -4.53 -0.58 -10.04
C ASP A 262 -5.43 -1.63 -9.42
N ALA A 263 -5.16 -2.02 -8.17
CA ALA A 263 -5.85 -3.10 -7.48
C ALA A 263 -6.97 -2.58 -6.57
N LEU A 264 -7.97 -3.43 -6.29
CA LEU A 264 -9.08 -3.13 -5.37
C LEU A 264 -8.59 -2.60 -4.03
N THR A 265 -7.56 -3.25 -3.45
CA THR A 265 -7.06 -2.92 -2.11
C THR A 265 -5.97 -1.85 -2.11
N ASN A 266 -5.74 -1.14 -3.21
CA ASN A 266 -4.89 0.06 -3.15
C ASN A 266 -5.55 1.22 -2.39
N LEU A 267 -6.88 1.16 -2.30
CA LEU A 267 -7.70 2.05 -1.49
C LEU A 267 -8.36 1.23 -0.38
N PRO A 268 -8.62 1.85 0.79
CA PRO A 268 -9.24 1.14 1.90
C PRO A 268 -10.60 0.57 1.53
N VAL A 269 -10.89 -0.62 2.04
CA VAL A 269 -12.15 -1.33 1.78
C VAL A 269 -13.03 -1.41 3.02
N SER A 270 -14.32 -1.63 2.80
CA SER A 270 -15.26 -2.19 3.78
C SER A 270 -15.97 -3.39 3.14
N VAL A 271 -16.95 -3.95 3.85
CA VAL A 271 -17.59 -5.21 3.52
C VAL A 271 -19.09 -5.03 3.43
N LYS A 272 -19.71 -5.64 2.40
CA LYS A 272 -21.15 -5.91 2.37
C LYS A 272 -21.37 -7.38 2.69
N LEU A 273 -22.21 -7.60 3.69
CA LEU A 273 -22.62 -8.89 4.23
C LEU A 273 -23.55 -9.65 3.25
N THR A 274 -23.01 -10.01 2.10
CA THR A 274 -23.72 -10.59 0.94
C THR A 274 -23.57 -12.11 0.84
N GLY A 275 -22.59 -12.68 1.55
CA GLY A 275 -22.36 -14.11 1.63
C GLY A 275 -23.28 -14.77 2.65
N SER A 276 -23.60 -16.03 2.40
CA SER A 276 -24.48 -16.85 3.25
C SER A 276 -23.82 -18.12 3.77
N LYS A 277 -22.61 -18.45 3.31
CA LYS A 277 -21.89 -19.66 3.69
C LYS A 277 -20.56 -19.36 4.34
N PHE A 278 -20.42 -19.78 5.59
CA PHE A 278 -19.17 -19.78 6.32
C PHE A 278 -18.24 -20.84 5.74
N LYS A 279 -17.08 -20.38 5.28
CA LYS A 279 -15.95 -21.21 4.87
C LYS A 279 -14.69 -20.38 4.92
N ILE A 280 -13.75 -20.76 5.78
CA ILE A 280 -12.52 -20.01 6.01
C ILE A 280 -11.38 -20.97 6.27
N SER A 281 -10.21 -20.67 5.70
CA SER A 281 -8.98 -21.35 6.11
C SER A 281 -8.24 -20.48 7.12
N VAL A 282 -7.63 -21.11 8.12
CA VAL A 282 -6.74 -20.42 9.06
C VAL A 282 -5.36 -21.04 8.92
N THR A 283 -4.41 -20.20 8.51
CA THR A 283 -3.01 -20.55 8.43
C THR A 283 -2.30 -19.99 9.65
N ARG A 284 -1.64 -20.85 10.40
CA ARG A 284 -0.72 -20.47 11.47
C ARG A 284 0.68 -20.55 10.88
N THR A 285 1.42 -19.46 10.93
CA THR A 285 2.78 -19.34 10.42
C THR A 285 3.68 -19.00 11.59
N GLN A 286 4.64 -19.85 11.92
CA GLN A 286 5.65 -19.54 12.94
C GLN A 286 6.99 -19.23 12.30
N LEU A 287 7.58 -18.11 12.70
CA LEU A 287 8.92 -17.70 12.28
C LEU A 287 9.96 -18.63 12.93
N LEU A 288 10.91 -19.15 12.16
CA LEU A 288 11.98 -20.01 12.68
C LEU A 288 13.34 -19.32 12.66
N ASP A 289 13.50 -18.34 11.77
CA ASP A 289 14.72 -17.53 11.65
C ASP A 289 14.39 -16.13 11.13
N TYR A 290 15.11 -15.13 11.64
CA TYR A 290 14.96 -13.72 11.29
C TYR A 290 16.09 -13.28 10.33
N GLY A 291 16.19 -13.92 9.17
CA GLY A 291 17.13 -13.52 8.13
C GLY A 291 16.63 -12.28 7.37
N TYR A 292 17.54 -11.39 6.96
CA TYR A 292 17.23 -10.34 6.00
C TYR A 292 16.96 -10.98 4.62
N GLY A 293 15.79 -10.72 4.05
CA GLY A 293 15.37 -11.20 2.72
C GLY A 293 14.97 -12.68 2.64
N LYS A 294 15.48 -13.56 3.50
CA LYS A 294 15.05 -14.97 3.58
C LYS A 294 14.62 -15.32 5.00
N VAL A 295 13.35 -15.65 5.15
CA VAL A 295 12.76 -16.02 6.45
C VAL A 295 12.36 -17.48 6.40
N LYS A 296 12.93 -18.28 7.30
CA LYS A 296 12.47 -19.67 7.52
C LYS A 296 11.22 -19.62 8.36
N VAL A 297 10.20 -20.35 7.95
CA VAL A 297 8.93 -20.47 8.68
C VAL A 297 8.46 -21.91 8.67
N ARG A 298 7.58 -22.24 9.62
CA ARG A 298 6.69 -23.40 9.52
C ARG A 298 5.25 -22.94 9.43
N LYS A 299 4.45 -23.63 8.61
CA LYS A 299 3.03 -23.33 8.42
C LYS A 299 2.15 -24.55 8.75
N ALA A 300 1.00 -24.29 9.34
CA ALA A 300 -0.07 -25.26 9.54
C ALA A 300 -1.39 -24.60 9.12
N THR A 301 -2.19 -25.28 8.29
CA THR A 301 -3.46 -24.74 7.80
C THR A 301 -4.61 -25.67 8.16
N LYS A 302 -5.69 -25.11 8.68
CA LYS A 302 -6.94 -25.82 8.97
C LYS A 302 -8.09 -25.12 8.25
N LEU A 303 -8.99 -25.91 7.65
CA LEU A 303 -10.19 -25.42 7.01
C LEU A 303 -11.36 -25.50 8.00
N TYR A 304 -12.14 -24.44 8.05
CA TYR A 304 -13.39 -24.38 8.79
C TYR A 304 -14.54 -24.06 7.84
N SER A 305 -15.71 -24.59 8.16
CA SER A 305 -16.96 -24.43 7.44
C SER A 305 -18.12 -24.47 8.43
N GLU A 306 -19.36 -24.41 7.94
CA GLU A 306 -20.54 -24.42 8.81
C GLU A 306 -20.56 -25.63 9.77
N GLU A 307 -20.05 -26.77 9.33
CA GLU A 307 -20.05 -28.03 10.08
C GLU A 307 -19.15 -28.01 11.33
N ASN A 308 -18.10 -27.18 11.34
CA ASN A 308 -17.15 -27.06 12.46
C ASN A 308 -16.94 -25.61 12.90
N LYS A 309 -17.97 -24.79 12.75
CA LYS A 309 -17.93 -23.37 13.11
C LYS A 309 -17.76 -23.12 14.60
N ASP A 310 -18.32 -23.97 15.46
CA ASP A 310 -18.12 -23.87 16.91
C ASP A 310 -16.66 -24.14 17.31
N GLU A 311 -15.99 -25.02 16.59
CA GLU A 311 -14.55 -25.27 16.73
C GLU A 311 -13.75 -24.05 16.28
N TYR A 312 -14.14 -23.41 15.17
CA TYR A 312 -13.53 -22.14 14.72
C TYR A 312 -13.66 -21.03 15.76
N ILE A 313 -14.84 -20.86 16.36
CA ILE A 313 -15.06 -19.86 17.42
C ILE A 313 -14.07 -20.09 18.56
N LYS A 314 -13.98 -21.33 19.07
CA LYS A 314 -13.11 -21.68 20.20
C LYS A 314 -11.61 -21.57 19.87
N GLU A 315 -11.18 -22.13 18.75
CA GLU A 315 -9.75 -22.25 18.39
C GLU A 315 -9.15 -20.98 17.77
N VAL A 316 -9.98 -20.00 17.38
CA VAL A 316 -9.53 -18.84 16.60
C VAL A 316 -10.05 -17.53 17.16
N LEU A 317 -11.37 -17.38 17.33
CA LEU A 317 -11.94 -16.10 17.76
C LEU A 317 -11.83 -15.89 19.27
N ASP A 318 -12.08 -16.94 20.06
CA ASP A 318 -11.96 -16.89 21.52
C ASP A 318 -10.51 -17.01 22.01
N ASP A 319 -9.59 -17.54 21.19
CA ASP A 319 -8.17 -17.74 21.53
C ASP A 319 -7.24 -16.58 21.09
N LEU A 320 -7.82 -15.44 20.65
CA LEU A 320 -7.04 -14.30 20.18
C LEU A 320 -6.08 -13.74 21.25
N ASP A 321 -6.49 -13.69 22.51
CA ASP A 321 -5.65 -13.18 23.60
C ASP A 321 -4.45 -14.08 23.87
N THR A 322 -4.62 -15.40 23.79
CA THR A 322 -3.52 -16.36 23.91
C THR A 322 -2.49 -16.13 22.81
N PHE A 323 -2.95 -16.00 21.56
CA PHE A 323 -2.08 -15.67 20.41
C PHE A 323 -1.28 -14.38 20.64
N VAL A 324 -1.92 -13.35 21.19
CA VAL A 324 -1.30 -12.05 21.43
C VAL A 324 -0.26 -12.13 22.53
N LYS A 325 -0.66 -12.67 23.69
CA LYS A 325 0.19 -12.83 24.85
C LYS A 325 1.43 -13.66 24.52
N SER A 326 1.23 -14.78 23.83
CA SER A 326 2.31 -15.67 23.38
C SER A 326 3.36 -14.93 22.53
N ASN A 327 2.91 -14.11 21.57
CA ASN A 327 3.81 -13.29 20.76
C ASN A 327 4.54 -12.20 21.56
N ASP A 328 3.84 -11.54 22.47
CA ASP A 328 4.43 -10.47 23.29
C ASP A 328 5.45 -11.02 24.29
N ASP A 329 5.19 -12.19 24.87
CA ASP A 329 6.12 -12.91 25.74
C ASP A 329 7.37 -13.34 24.96
N ALA A 330 7.20 -13.87 23.74
CA ALA A 330 8.31 -14.24 22.86
C ALA A 330 9.20 -13.03 22.50
N LEU A 331 8.59 -11.89 22.16
CA LEU A 331 9.36 -10.67 21.89
C LEU A 331 10.08 -10.17 23.14
N THR A 332 9.42 -10.21 24.29
CA THR A 332 10.02 -9.79 25.57
C THR A 332 11.25 -10.62 25.91
N LYS A 333 11.18 -11.95 25.75
CA LYS A 333 12.32 -12.86 25.94
C LYS A 333 13.46 -12.51 24.97
N ARG A 334 13.14 -12.31 23.68
CA ARG A 334 14.12 -11.91 22.66
C ARG A 334 14.85 -10.61 22.98
N TYR A 335 14.15 -9.59 23.48
CA TYR A 335 14.78 -8.31 23.82
C TYR A 335 15.63 -8.39 25.08
N LYS A 336 15.26 -9.24 26.05
CA LYS A 336 16.07 -9.49 27.25
C LYS A 336 17.38 -10.22 26.91
N ASN A 337 17.35 -11.17 25.98
CA ASN A 337 18.52 -11.97 25.57
C ASN A 337 19.48 -11.22 24.61
N LYS A 338 19.17 -9.98 24.21
CA LYS A 338 20.03 -9.12 23.38
C LYS A 338 20.80 -8.06 24.18
N LYS A 339 20.57 -7.97 25.49
CA LYS A 339 21.42 -7.24 26.44
C LYS A 339 22.38 -8.22 27.08
#